data_AF-A0A7S7YE51-F1
#
_entry.id   AF-A0A7S7YE51-F1
#
_cell.length_a   1.000
_cell.length_b   1.000
_cell.length_c   1.000
_cell.angle_alpha   90.00
_cell.angle_beta   90.00
_cell.angle_gamma   90.00
#
_symmetry.space_group_name_H-M   'P 1'
#
loop_
_entity.id
_entity.type
_entity.pdbx_description
1 polymer ?
#
loop_
_entity_poly.entity_id
_entity_poly.type
_entity_poly.pdbx_seq_one_letter_code
_entity_poly.pdbx_strand_id
1 'polypeptide(L)'
;MCIDLQPERAGNLLIHRWQAESVAPLLIETSTRRNGNPDLHRAVQTLHREALAGNTATAETWAAALEPALREIYRYAYAYADAYAIAHATAHDYAMANDYGEEGAAEFAESYAKLNTGANAKSFADANAIANARAMAAAFAAGDAEAYAETWPAAWLQACALAHAGDDGAAPSAERLQASYRQLADGLLAALAELPAPRPD
;
A
#
# COMPACT_ATOMS: atom_id res chain seq x y z
N MET A 1 20.74 18.37 -29.12
CA MET A 1 21.33 17.46 -28.11
C MET A 1 20.26 16.44 -27.76
N CYS A 2 20.29 15.26 -28.40
CA CYS A 2 19.27 14.22 -28.24
C CYS A 2 19.81 13.15 -27.28
N ILE A 3 19.05 12.88 -26.20
CA ILE A 3 19.45 11.95 -25.13
C ILE A 3 19.04 10.53 -25.57
N ASP A 4 20.05 9.67 -25.73
CA ASP A 4 19.86 8.21 -25.75
C ASP A 4 19.39 7.78 -24.36
N LEU A 5 18.15 7.29 -24.24
CA LEU A 5 17.67 6.70 -23.00
C LEU A 5 18.01 5.22 -23.03
N GLN A 6 19.05 4.83 -22.29
CA GLN A 6 19.36 3.42 -22.03
C GLN A 6 18.11 2.71 -21.47
N PRO A 7 17.86 1.42 -21.80
CA PRO A 7 16.65 0.68 -21.39
C PRO A 7 16.39 0.73 -19.87
N GLU A 8 17.47 0.66 -19.08
CA GLU A 8 17.47 0.83 -17.63
C GLU A 8 16.94 2.20 -17.19
N ARG A 9 17.33 3.29 -17.87
CA ARG A 9 16.75 4.63 -17.63
C ARG A 9 15.26 4.70 -17.98
N ALA A 10 14.83 4.05 -19.05
CA ALA A 10 13.41 4.03 -19.43
C ALA A 10 12.55 3.28 -18.40
N GLY A 11 13.04 2.15 -17.87
CA GLY A 11 12.39 1.39 -16.80
C GLY A 11 12.23 2.20 -15.50
N ASN A 12 13.25 2.99 -15.14
CA ASN A 12 13.19 3.83 -13.95
C ASN A 12 12.18 4.98 -14.08
N LEU A 13 12.22 5.68 -15.21
CA LEU A 13 11.29 6.78 -15.49
C LEU A 13 9.85 6.29 -15.49
N LEU A 14 9.60 5.08 -16.00
CA LEU A 14 8.30 4.43 -15.94
C LEU A 14 7.81 4.27 -14.49
N ILE A 15 8.66 3.68 -13.62
CA ILE A 15 8.28 3.39 -12.24
C ILE A 15 7.99 4.70 -11.49
N HIS A 16 8.88 5.69 -11.56
CA HIS A 16 8.64 6.97 -10.88
C HIS A 16 7.40 7.68 -11.42
N ARG A 17 7.15 7.65 -12.73
CA ARG A 17 5.95 8.25 -13.35
C ARG A 17 4.68 7.60 -12.84
N TRP A 18 4.60 6.28 -12.96
CA TRP A 18 3.43 5.53 -12.50
C TRP A 18 3.17 5.72 -11.00
N GLN A 19 4.22 5.71 -10.17
CA GLN A 19 4.08 5.98 -8.74
C GLN A 19 3.59 7.42 -8.46
N ALA A 20 4.13 8.42 -9.15
CA ALA A 20 3.76 9.83 -8.95
C ALA A 20 2.36 10.18 -9.46
N GLU A 21 1.96 9.62 -10.60
CA GLU A 21 0.79 10.04 -11.37
C GLU A 21 -0.42 9.11 -11.19
N SER A 22 -0.23 7.90 -10.69
CA SER A 22 -1.31 6.93 -10.53
C SER A 22 -1.40 6.37 -9.12
N VAL A 23 -0.31 5.79 -8.59
CA VAL A 23 -0.34 5.15 -7.27
C VAL A 23 -0.54 6.19 -6.17
N ALA A 24 0.30 7.23 -6.10
CA ALA A 24 0.22 8.21 -5.03
C ALA A 24 -1.11 8.99 -5.00
N PRO A 25 -1.69 9.45 -6.13
CA PRO A 25 -3.04 10.03 -6.13
C PRO A 25 -4.13 9.10 -5.56
N LEU A 26 -4.11 7.82 -5.93
CA LEU A 26 -5.05 6.82 -5.40
C LEU A 26 -4.89 6.66 -3.88
N LEU A 27 -3.66 6.69 -3.36
CA LEU A 27 -3.41 6.60 -1.92
C LEU A 27 -3.77 7.89 -1.16
N ILE A 28 -3.55 9.07 -1.76
CA ILE A 28 -4.01 10.35 -1.22
C ILE A 28 -5.54 10.35 -1.09
N GLU A 29 -6.24 9.90 -2.12
CA GLU A 29 -7.71 9.76 -2.11
C GLU A 29 -8.15 8.77 -1.03
N THR A 30 -7.51 7.61 -0.97
CA THR A 30 -7.80 6.57 0.02
C THR A 30 -7.64 7.09 1.45
N SER A 31 -6.50 7.72 1.75
CA SER A 31 -6.23 8.32 3.05
C SER A 31 -7.25 9.40 3.39
N THR A 32 -7.58 10.29 2.44
CA THR A 32 -8.61 11.33 2.64
C THR A 32 -9.98 10.71 2.95
N ARG A 33 -10.40 9.70 2.20
CA ARG A 33 -11.69 9.00 2.38
C ARG A 33 -11.79 8.32 3.74
N ARG A 34 -10.66 7.81 4.26
CA ARG A 34 -10.58 7.09 5.54
C ARG A 34 -10.14 7.96 6.72
N ASN A 35 -10.20 9.28 6.58
CA ASN A 35 -9.79 10.25 7.60
C ASN A 35 -8.35 10.01 8.12
N GLY A 36 -7.46 9.57 7.24
CA GLY A 36 -6.03 9.38 7.47
C GLY A 36 -5.22 10.66 7.31
N ASN A 37 -3.91 10.49 7.10
CA ASN A 37 -2.99 11.58 6.82
C ASN A 37 -2.51 11.58 5.34
N PRO A 38 -3.22 12.28 4.44
CA PRO A 38 -2.86 12.29 3.02
C PRO A 38 -1.51 12.94 2.73
N ASP A 39 -0.95 13.72 3.66
CA ASP A 39 0.35 14.37 3.47
C ASP A 39 1.51 13.36 3.49
N LEU A 40 1.33 12.19 4.13
CA LEU A 40 2.29 11.08 4.06
C LEU A 40 2.47 10.62 2.60
N HIS A 41 1.36 10.47 1.86
CA HIS A 41 1.38 10.06 0.47
C HIS A 41 1.82 11.18 -0.47
N ARG A 42 1.51 12.45 -0.15
CA ARG A 42 2.06 13.61 -0.88
C ARG A 42 3.58 13.70 -0.77
N ALA A 43 4.16 13.40 0.40
CA ALA A 43 5.61 13.41 0.56
C ALA A 43 6.29 12.40 -0.38
N VAL A 44 5.76 11.16 -0.45
CA VAL A 44 6.25 10.13 -1.38
C VAL A 44 6.04 10.55 -2.85
N GLN A 45 4.86 11.13 -3.17
CA GLN A 45 4.58 11.66 -4.52
C GLN A 45 5.62 12.71 -4.94
N THR A 46 5.95 13.64 -4.06
CA THR A 46 6.94 14.67 -4.32
C THR A 46 8.30 14.05 -4.64
N LEU A 47 8.76 13.06 -3.87
CA LEU A 47 10.03 12.38 -4.17
C LEU A 47 10.04 11.71 -5.55
N HIS A 48 8.94 11.07 -5.97
CA HIS A 48 8.87 10.51 -7.32
C HIS A 48 8.88 11.60 -8.40
N ARG A 49 8.22 12.74 -8.19
CA ARG A 49 8.27 13.88 -9.12
C ARG A 49 9.65 14.50 -9.22
N GLU A 50 10.35 14.65 -8.10
CA GLU A 50 11.73 15.13 -8.06
C GLU A 50 12.66 14.16 -8.81
N ALA A 51 12.49 12.85 -8.61
CA ALA A 51 13.24 11.83 -9.35
C ALA A 51 12.99 11.90 -10.87
N LEU A 52 11.76 12.15 -11.31
CA LEU A 52 11.43 12.39 -12.74
C LEU A 52 12.08 13.66 -13.28
N ALA A 53 12.25 14.68 -12.46
CA ALA A 53 12.99 15.90 -12.80
C ALA A 53 14.53 15.70 -12.78
N GLY A 54 15.01 14.51 -12.40
CA GLY A 54 16.43 14.18 -12.30
C GLY A 54 17.08 14.51 -10.95
N ASN A 55 16.29 14.93 -9.96
CA ASN A 55 16.77 15.20 -8.61
C ASN A 55 16.80 13.90 -7.80
N THR A 56 17.98 13.56 -7.29
CA THR A 56 18.19 12.33 -6.53
C THR A 56 17.99 12.57 -5.04
N ALA A 57 17.34 11.63 -4.36
CA ALA A 57 17.20 11.59 -2.91
C ALA A 57 17.87 10.32 -2.36
N THR A 58 18.42 10.40 -1.15
CA THR A 58 19.08 9.25 -0.52
C THR A 58 18.06 8.18 -0.11
N ALA A 59 18.53 6.95 0.08
CA ALA A 59 17.70 5.85 0.59
C ALA A 59 17.10 6.20 1.97
N GLU A 60 17.80 6.95 2.82
CA GLU A 60 17.27 7.39 4.11
C GLU A 60 16.10 8.37 3.94
N THR A 61 16.21 9.31 2.99
CA THR A 61 15.13 10.25 2.68
C THR A 61 13.90 9.51 2.15
N TRP A 62 14.12 8.55 1.25
CA TRP A 62 13.04 7.70 0.73
C TRP A 62 12.40 6.87 1.84
N ALA A 63 13.18 6.20 2.68
CA ALA A 63 12.67 5.36 3.76
C ALA A 63 11.87 6.19 4.79
N ALA A 64 12.33 7.39 5.13
CA ALA A 64 11.63 8.29 6.05
C ALA A 64 10.25 8.73 5.53
N ALA A 65 10.09 8.90 4.21
CA ALA A 65 8.81 9.19 3.59
C ALA A 65 7.93 7.94 3.41
N LEU A 66 8.53 6.83 2.98
CA LEU A 66 7.82 5.58 2.68
C LEU A 66 7.30 4.90 3.94
N GLU A 67 8.07 4.81 5.01
CA GLU A 67 7.68 4.05 6.20
C GLU A 67 6.31 4.48 6.79
N PRO A 68 6.06 5.77 7.09
CA PRO A 68 4.75 6.16 7.61
C PRO A 68 3.62 5.97 6.59
N ALA A 69 3.88 6.18 5.30
CA ALA A 69 2.90 5.96 4.24
C ALA A 69 2.52 4.48 4.09
N LEU A 70 3.51 3.58 4.05
CA LEU A 70 3.31 2.13 3.97
C LEU A 70 2.57 1.60 5.19
N ARG A 71 2.92 2.10 6.38
CA ARG A 71 2.24 1.74 7.63
C ARG A 71 0.76 2.08 7.60
N GLU A 72 0.40 3.26 7.08
CA GLU A 72 -0.99 3.66 6.92
C GLU A 72 -1.72 2.71 5.94
N ILE A 73 -1.14 2.43 4.78
CA ILE A 73 -1.74 1.53 3.80
C ILE A 73 -1.88 0.10 4.33
N TYR A 74 -0.89 -0.45 5.02
CA TYR A 74 -1.00 -1.80 5.58
C TYR A 74 -2.08 -1.91 6.66
N ARG A 75 -2.33 -0.83 7.42
CA ARG A 75 -3.45 -0.78 8.36
C ARG A 75 -4.80 -0.81 7.66
N TYR A 76 -4.92 -0.13 6.52
CA TYR A 76 -6.15 -0.12 5.72
C TYR A 76 -6.37 -1.39 4.92
N ALA A 77 -5.30 -1.94 4.34
CA ALA A 77 -5.31 -3.09 3.45
C ALA A 77 -5.62 -4.39 4.18
N TYR A 78 -4.99 -4.57 5.34
CA TYR A 78 -5.09 -5.79 6.13
C TYR A 78 -5.90 -5.54 7.41
N ALA A 79 -6.88 -4.65 7.29
CA ALA A 79 -7.67 -4.17 8.40
C ALA A 79 -8.38 -5.33 9.10
N TYR A 80 -8.03 -5.48 10.38
CA TYR A 80 -8.85 -5.72 11.56
C TYR A 80 -10.19 -6.44 11.40
N ALA A 81 -11.07 -6.07 10.46
CA ALA A 81 -12.43 -6.60 10.33
C ALA A 81 -12.48 -8.13 10.16
N ASP A 82 -11.67 -8.71 9.29
CA ASP A 82 -11.69 -10.17 9.07
C ASP A 82 -11.09 -10.93 10.26
N ALA A 83 -9.94 -10.44 10.77
CA ALA A 83 -9.34 -10.99 11.98
C ALA A 83 -10.26 -10.83 13.19
N TYR A 84 -10.96 -9.70 13.30
CA TYR A 84 -11.94 -9.37 14.33
C TYR A 84 -13.16 -10.25 14.21
N ALA A 85 -13.73 -10.43 13.02
CA ALA A 85 -14.87 -11.29 12.80
C ALA A 85 -14.54 -12.74 13.16
N ILE A 86 -13.36 -13.24 12.75
CA ILE A 86 -12.90 -14.59 13.11
C ILE A 86 -12.66 -14.69 14.63
N ALA A 87 -11.96 -13.73 15.23
CA ALA A 87 -11.70 -13.73 16.67
C ALA A 87 -12.98 -13.60 17.49
N HIS A 88 -13.93 -12.78 17.03
CA HIS A 88 -15.23 -12.57 17.65
C HIS A 88 -16.08 -13.83 17.55
N ALA A 89 -16.22 -14.43 16.36
CA ALA A 89 -16.95 -15.68 16.19
C ALA A 89 -16.36 -16.80 17.05
N THR A 90 -15.03 -16.97 17.03
CA THR A 90 -14.34 -17.98 17.82
C THR A 90 -14.52 -17.75 19.33
N ALA A 91 -14.44 -16.50 19.80
CA ALA A 91 -14.63 -16.15 21.20
C ALA A 91 -16.09 -16.27 21.64
N HIS A 92 -17.03 -15.96 20.77
CA HIS A 92 -18.46 -16.13 21.02
C HIS A 92 -18.80 -17.62 21.15
N ASP A 93 -18.34 -18.46 20.22
CA ASP A 93 -18.54 -19.92 20.28
C ASP A 93 -17.92 -20.51 21.55
N TYR A 94 -16.73 -20.04 21.93
CA TYR A 94 -16.10 -20.42 23.20
C TYR A 94 -16.96 -20.03 24.41
N ALA A 95 -17.43 -18.78 24.49
CA ALA A 95 -18.21 -18.31 25.63
C ALA A 95 -19.57 -19.01 25.74
N MET A 96 -20.22 -19.27 24.60
CA MET A 96 -21.44 -20.08 24.54
C MET A 96 -21.20 -21.52 25.00
N ALA A 97 -20.08 -22.13 24.61
CA ALA A 97 -19.70 -23.48 25.05
C ALA A 97 -19.32 -23.57 26.54
N ASN A 98 -19.13 -22.42 27.21
CA ASN A 98 -18.77 -22.33 28.63
C ASN A 98 -19.87 -21.68 29.50
N ASP A 99 -21.12 -21.66 29.01
CA ASP A 99 -22.32 -21.23 29.75
C ASP A 99 -22.36 -19.75 30.17
N TYR A 100 -21.73 -18.85 29.40
CA TYR A 100 -21.72 -17.41 29.70
C TYR A 100 -23.09 -16.75 29.42
N GLY A 101 -24.00 -17.46 28.75
CA GLY A 101 -25.26 -16.90 28.23
C GLY A 101 -25.03 -16.00 27.01
N GLU A 102 -26.10 -15.63 26.31
CA GLU A 102 -25.99 -14.91 25.04
C GLU A 102 -25.37 -13.50 25.21
N GLU A 103 -25.82 -12.76 26.22
CA GLU A 103 -25.32 -11.41 26.53
C GLU A 103 -23.85 -11.46 26.99
N GLY A 104 -23.49 -12.41 27.86
CA GLY A 104 -22.12 -12.61 28.32
C GLY A 104 -21.18 -13.11 27.22
N ALA A 105 -21.68 -13.91 26.28
CA ALA A 105 -20.90 -14.36 25.13
C ALA A 105 -20.64 -13.22 24.14
N ALA A 106 -21.62 -12.34 23.90
CA ALA A 106 -21.44 -11.15 23.07
C ALA A 106 -20.41 -10.18 23.68
N GLU A 107 -20.52 -9.87 24.98
CA GLU A 107 -19.56 -8.97 25.66
C GLU A 107 -18.14 -9.55 25.70
N PHE A 108 -18.00 -10.85 25.95
CA PHE A 108 -16.71 -11.54 25.93
C PHE A 108 -16.09 -11.55 24.53
N ALA A 109 -16.89 -11.89 23.51
CA ALA A 109 -16.45 -11.93 22.13
C ALA A 109 -15.99 -10.56 21.63
N GLU A 110 -16.75 -9.51 21.95
CA GLU A 110 -16.40 -8.13 21.63
C GLU A 110 -15.08 -7.73 22.30
N SER A 111 -14.95 -7.97 23.60
CA SER A 111 -13.74 -7.61 24.36
C SER A 111 -12.51 -8.37 23.87
N TYR A 112 -12.64 -9.68 23.67
CA TYR A 112 -11.54 -10.54 23.22
C TYR A 112 -11.10 -10.20 21.80
N ALA A 113 -12.05 -10.02 20.88
CA ALA A 113 -11.75 -9.68 19.51
C ALA A 113 -11.03 -8.32 19.42
N LYS A 114 -11.49 -7.29 20.16
CA LYS A 114 -10.82 -5.97 20.19
C LYS A 114 -9.37 -6.06 20.65
N LEU A 115 -9.12 -6.79 21.73
CA LEU A 115 -7.79 -6.95 22.32
C LEU A 115 -6.84 -7.76 21.42
N ASN A 116 -7.30 -8.89 20.91
CA ASN A 116 -6.46 -9.81 20.15
C ASN A 116 -6.06 -9.24 18.78
N THR A 117 -7.00 -8.62 18.07
CA THR A 117 -6.79 -8.28 16.66
C THR A 117 -6.21 -6.89 16.48
N GLY A 118 -6.49 -5.96 17.40
CA GLY A 118 -5.90 -4.62 17.39
C GLY A 118 -4.38 -4.64 17.57
N ALA A 119 -3.87 -5.45 18.51
CA ALA A 119 -2.44 -5.55 18.76
C ALA A 119 -1.69 -6.24 17.60
N ASN A 120 -2.24 -7.33 17.06
CA ASN A 120 -1.63 -8.10 15.99
C ASN A 120 -1.63 -7.34 14.66
N ALA A 121 -2.73 -6.66 14.30
CA ALA A 121 -2.81 -5.88 13.07
C ALA A 121 -1.82 -4.69 13.09
N LYS A 122 -1.67 -4.02 14.24
CA LYS A 122 -0.70 -2.93 14.40
C LYS A 122 0.74 -3.45 14.25
N SER A 123 1.08 -4.54 14.93
CA SER A 123 2.43 -5.13 14.84
C SER A 123 2.77 -5.61 13.42
N PHE A 124 1.79 -6.20 12.71
CA PHE A 124 1.96 -6.63 11.32
C PHE A 124 2.20 -5.44 10.39
N ALA A 125 1.37 -4.40 10.48
CA ALA A 125 1.53 -3.21 9.64
C ALA A 125 2.86 -2.48 9.91
N ASP A 126 3.26 -2.38 11.18
CA ASP A 126 4.52 -1.73 11.56
C ASP A 126 5.73 -2.53 11.04
N ALA A 127 5.75 -3.85 11.19
CA ALA A 127 6.85 -4.70 10.71
C ALA A 127 6.98 -4.68 9.17
N ASN A 128 5.84 -4.82 8.46
CA ASN A 128 5.85 -4.78 6.99
C ASN A 128 6.23 -3.40 6.45
N ALA A 129 5.80 -2.32 7.10
CA ALA A 129 6.20 -0.98 6.70
C ALA A 129 7.70 -0.76 6.83
N ILE A 130 8.31 -1.17 7.95
CA ILE A 130 9.76 -1.01 8.17
C ILE A 130 10.56 -1.82 7.14
N ALA A 131 10.17 -3.07 6.90
CA ALA A 131 10.88 -3.95 5.95
C ALA A 131 10.76 -3.44 4.50
N ASN A 132 9.54 -3.17 4.04
CA ASN A 132 9.30 -2.76 2.65
C ASN A 132 9.79 -1.33 2.37
N ALA A 133 9.72 -0.41 3.35
CA ALA A 133 10.24 0.95 3.19
C ALA A 133 11.72 0.94 2.82
N ARG A 134 12.53 0.11 3.50
CA ARG A 134 13.96 0.03 3.25
C ARG A 134 14.28 -0.58 1.88
N ALA A 135 13.59 -1.66 1.51
CA ALA A 135 13.77 -2.32 0.22
C ALA A 135 13.40 -1.39 -0.95
N MET A 136 12.22 -0.77 -0.88
CA MET A 136 11.76 0.19 -1.89
C MET A 136 12.63 1.45 -1.95
N ALA A 137 13.06 1.96 -0.79
CA ALA A 137 13.92 3.13 -0.74
C ALA A 137 15.27 2.89 -1.42
N ALA A 138 15.87 1.72 -1.25
CA ALA A 138 17.11 1.37 -1.95
C ALA A 138 16.91 1.35 -3.46
N ALA A 139 15.84 0.70 -3.94
CA ALA A 139 15.51 0.64 -5.37
C ALA A 139 15.22 2.02 -5.99
N PHE A 140 14.44 2.87 -5.30
CA PHE A 140 14.12 4.22 -5.79
C PHE A 140 15.30 5.18 -5.73
N ALA A 141 16.17 5.07 -4.71
CA ALA A 141 17.37 5.89 -4.62
C ALA A 141 18.39 5.52 -5.70
N ALA A 142 18.54 4.22 -5.99
CA ALA A 142 19.40 3.74 -7.05
C ALA A 142 18.85 4.04 -8.45
N GLY A 143 17.52 4.23 -8.57
CA GLY A 143 16.86 4.17 -9.86
C GLY A 143 17.16 2.83 -10.49
N ASP A 144 16.74 1.76 -9.86
CA ASP A 144 17.01 0.40 -10.33
C ASP A 144 15.69 -0.37 -10.43
N ALA A 145 15.25 -0.58 -11.67
CA ALA A 145 14.02 -1.30 -11.98
C ALA A 145 14.09 -2.79 -11.61
N GLU A 146 15.28 -3.40 -11.64
CA GLU A 146 15.48 -4.80 -11.24
C GLU A 146 15.42 -4.91 -9.71
N ALA A 147 16.13 -4.04 -8.99
CA ALA A 147 16.01 -3.95 -7.53
C ALA A 147 14.58 -3.65 -7.09
N TYR A 148 13.83 -2.85 -7.86
CA TYR A 148 12.40 -2.62 -7.60
C TYR A 148 11.56 -3.89 -7.80
N ALA A 149 11.86 -4.71 -8.81
CA ALA A 149 11.17 -5.99 -9.00
C ALA A 149 11.42 -6.96 -7.83
N GLU A 150 12.62 -6.94 -7.25
CA GLU A 150 12.98 -7.71 -6.05
C GLU A 150 12.23 -7.27 -4.78
N THR A 151 11.60 -6.09 -4.77
CA THR A 151 10.70 -5.69 -3.68
C THR A 151 9.29 -6.28 -3.79
N TRP A 152 9.07 -7.21 -4.72
CA TRP A 152 7.79 -7.89 -4.93
C TRP A 152 6.60 -6.91 -5.10
N PRO A 153 6.64 -6.02 -6.11
CA PRO A 153 5.69 -4.93 -6.25
C PRO A 153 4.23 -5.39 -6.33
N ALA A 154 3.96 -6.61 -6.81
CA ALA A 154 2.61 -7.19 -6.78
C ALA A 154 1.99 -7.24 -5.37
N ALA A 155 2.77 -7.59 -4.34
CA ALA A 155 2.28 -7.66 -2.96
C ALA A 155 1.96 -6.27 -2.40
N TRP A 156 2.77 -5.27 -2.77
CA TRP A 156 2.50 -3.87 -2.46
C TRP A 156 1.23 -3.35 -3.15
N LEU A 157 1.07 -3.61 -4.45
CA LEU A 157 -0.11 -3.19 -5.21
C LEU A 157 -1.39 -3.85 -4.72
N GLN A 158 -1.30 -5.11 -4.28
CA GLN A 158 -2.40 -5.78 -3.60
C GLN A 158 -2.80 -5.01 -2.33
N ALA A 159 -1.84 -4.57 -1.52
CA ALA A 159 -2.14 -3.74 -0.35
C ALA A 159 -2.79 -2.41 -0.74
N CYS A 160 -2.29 -1.71 -1.76
CA CYS A 160 -2.93 -0.50 -2.29
C CYS A 160 -4.38 -0.75 -2.72
N ALA A 161 -4.62 -1.82 -3.48
CA ALA A 161 -5.94 -2.17 -3.99
C ALA A 161 -6.90 -2.55 -2.85
N LEU A 162 -6.45 -3.32 -1.87
CA LEU A 162 -7.24 -3.66 -0.67
C LEU A 162 -7.58 -2.41 0.14
N ALA A 163 -6.59 -1.54 0.39
CA ALA A 163 -6.79 -0.30 1.13
C ALA A 163 -7.80 0.63 0.44
N HIS A 164 -7.71 0.75 -0.90
CA HIS A 164 -8.59 1.60 -1.70
C HIS A 164 -9.97 0.99 -1.95
N ALA A 165 -10.09 -0.33 -2.04
CA ALA A 165 -11.38 -0.98 -2.20
C ALA A 165 -12.16 -1.06 -0.89
N GLY A 166 -11.45 -1.15 0.24
CA GLY A 166 -12.02 -1.34 1.57
C GLY A 166 -12.61 -0.07 2.17
N ASP A 167 -13.60 -0.28 3.05
CA ASP A 167 -14.18 0.74 3.90
C ASP A 167 -13.91 0.39 5.37
N ASP A 168 -14.28 1.29 6.30
CA ASP A 168 -14.06 1.04 7.72
C ASP A 168 -15.00 -0.06 8.23
N GLY A 169 -14.40 -1.18 8.65
CA GLY A 169 -15.11 -2.29 9.29
C GLY A 169 -15.66 -3.37 8.35
N ALA A 170 -15.40 -3.31 7.04
CA ALA A 170 -15.83 -4.34 6.09
C ALA A 170 -14.75 -4.70 5.07
N ALA A 171 -14.66 -5.98 4.74
CA ALA A 171 -13.84 -6.46 3.62
C ALA A 171 -14.34 -5.85 2.30
N PRO A 172 -13.43 -5.52 1.35
CA PRO A 172 -13.83 -5.00 0.05
C PRO A 172 -14.63 -6.02 -0.76
N SER A 173 -15.65 -5.56 -1.49
CA SER A 173 -16.30 -6.41 -2.48
C SER A 173 -15.35 -6.75 -3.63
N ALA A 174 -15.56 -7.90 -4.28
CA ALA A 174 -14.77 -8.33 -5.43
C ALA A 174 -14.79 -7.28 -6.56
N GLU A 175 -15.94 -6.63 -6.77
CA GLU A 175 -16.11 -5.57 -7.77
C GLU A 175 -15.25 -4.33 -7.47
N ARG A 176 -15.24 -3.85 -6.22
CA ARG A 176 -14.42 -2.69 -5.82
C ARG A 176 -12.93 -3.02 -5.86
N LEU A 177 -12.57 -4.24 -5.49
CA LEU A 177 -11.18 -4.70 -5.58
C LEU A 177 -10.72 -4.77 -7.05
N GLN A 178 -11.56 -5.30 -7.94
CA GLN A 178 -11.26 -5.35 -9.37
C GLN A 178 -11.16 -3.95 -9.99
N ALA A 179 -12.03 -3.02 -9.59
CA ALA A 179 -11.97 -1.62 -10.03
C ALA A 179 -10.65 -0.96 -9.59
N SER A 180 -10.21 -1.20 -8.35
CA SER A 180 -8.95 -0.68 -7.81
C SER A 180 -7.74 -1.22 -8.59
N TYR A 181 -7.73 -2.51 -8.92
CA TYR A 181 -6.69 -3.08 -9.78
C TYR A 181 -6.69 -2.50 -11.19
N ARG A 182 -7.88 -2.28 -11.78
CA ARG A 182 -8.00 -1.67 -13.10
C ARG A 182 -7.39 -0.27 -13.12
N GLN A 183 -7.70 0.56 -12.12
CA GLN A 183 -7.14 1.90 -12.02
C GLN A 183 -5.60 1.91 -11.92
N LEU A 184 -5.02 0.98 -11.15
CA LEU A 184 -3.56 0.81 -11.05
C LEU A 184 -2.95 0.38 -12.40
N ALA A 185 -3.60 -0.55 -13.11
CA ALA A 185 -3.16 -1.06 -14.40
C ALA A 185 -3.27 -0.01 -15.52
N ASP A 186 -4.39 0.72 -15.59
CA ASP A 186 -4.60 1.80 -16.55
C ASP A 186 -3.56 2.91 -16.34
N GLY A 187 -3.23 3.22 -15.08
CA GLY A 187 -2.16 4.16 -14.73
C GLY A 187 -0.78 3.71 -15.21
N LEU A 188 -0.47 2.41 -15.11
CA LEU A 188 0.78 1.86 -15.62
C LEU A 188 0.84 1.94 -17.15
N LEU A 189 -0.26 1.61 -17.84
CA LEU A 189 -0.37 1.72 -19.29
C LEU A 189 -0.22 3.17 -19.77
N ALA A 190 -0.81 4.13 -19.04
CA ALA A 190 -0.63 5.56 -19.31
C ALA A 190 0.85 5.97 -19.15
N ALA A 191 1.51 5.55 -18.06
CA ALA A 191 2.92 5.84 -17.85
C ALA A 191 3.83 5.21 -18.94
N LEU A 192 3.48 4.03 -19.44
CA LEU A 192 4.15 3.38 -20.58
C LEU A 192 3.99 4.17 -21.87
N ALA A 193 2.80 4.70 -22.14
CA ALA A 193 2.52 5.48 -23.36
C ALA A 193 3.29 6.81 -23.41
N GLU A 194 3.63 7.37 -22.25
CA GLU A 194 4.42 8.59 -22.10
C GLU A 194 5.95 8.34 -22.14
N LEU A 195 6.38 7.08 -22.26
CA LEU A 195 7.80 6.79 -22.49
C LEU A 195 8.20 7.21 -23.91
N PRO A 196 9.39 7.81 -24.08
CA PRO A 196 9.90 8.12 -25.40
C PRO A 196 10.00 6.85 -26.25
N ALA A 197 9.45 6.87 -27.46
CA ALA A 197 9.53 5.72 -28.37
C ALA A 197 11.01 5.37 -28.66
N PRO A 198 11.38 4.07 -28.66
CA PRO A 198 12.68 3.66 -29.18
C PRO A 198 12.76 4.04 -30.66
N ARG A 199 13.91 4.58 -31.08
CA ARG A 199 14.10 5.05 -32.45
C ARG A 199 14.04 3.84 -33.40
N PRO A 200 13.32 3.90 -34.53
CA PRO A 200 13.44 2.86 -35.56
C PRO A 200 14.87 2.87 -36.12
N ASP A 201 15.42 1.67 -36.26
CA ASP A 201 16.77 1.40 -36.82
C ASP A 201 16.96 1.95 -38.23
#